data_AF-A0A8J7C1U2-F1
#
_entry.id   AF-A0A8J7C1U2-F1
#
_cell.length_a   1.000
_cell.length_b   1.000
_cell.length_c   1.000
_cell.angle_alpha   90.00
_cell.angle_beta   90.00
_cell.angle_gamma   90.00
#
_symmetry.space_group_name_H-M   'P 1'
#
loop_
_entity.id
_entity.type
_entity.pdbx_description
1 polymer ?
#
loop_
_entity_poly.entity_id
_entity_poly.type
_entity_poly.pdbx_seq_one_letter_code
_entity_poly.pdbx_strand_id
1 'polypeptide(L)'
;RDGSIIALGTPGSNRIPSILSGVISNLVDRGLSLRESVEAPRVLWGGETSGNIEAEIAGAVTDTHMDALNSMDYELPLFRIHFPADPAYLADFGAVNAALYNPTKGAYTGVADGRRGGFAKGPRVLATSNRDE
;
A
#
# COMPACT_ATOMS: atom_id res chain seq x y z
N ARG A 1 -2.06 -15.29 -15.22
CA ARG A 1 -1.15 -14.89 -14.12
C ARG A 1 0.25 -15.37 -14.48
N ASP A 2 1.28 -14.56 -14.21
CA ASP A 2 2.68 -14.81 -14.62
C ASP A 2 3.48 -15.70 -13.65
N GLY A 3 2.83 -16.19 -12.58
CA GLY A 3 3.47 -17.01 -11.54
C GLY A 3 4.22 -16.20 -10.48
N SER A 4 4.12 -14.87 -10.48
CA SER A 4 4.72 -14.03 -9.44
C SER A 4 4.15 -14.32 -8.05
N ILE A 5 5.01 -14.30 -7.04
CA ILE A 5 4.65 -14.52 -5.63
C ILE A 5 5.04 -13.27 -4.84
N ILE A 6 4.15 -12.81 -3.98
CA ILE A 6 4.37 -11.63 -3.13
C ILE A 6 4.19 -11.99 -1.65
N ALA A 7 5.10 -11.49 -0.83
CA ALA A 7 4.93 -11.39 0.62
C ALA A 7 4.83 -9.90 0.96
N LEU A 8 3.78 -9.50 1.67
CA LEU A 8 3.55 -8.11 2.07
C LEU A 8 2.84 -8.04 3.42
N GLY A 9 3.09 -6.97 4.16
CA GLY A 9 2.46 -6.70 5.45
C GLY A 9 2.61 -5.25 5.86
N THR A 10 1.78 -4.80 6.79
CA THR A 10 1.76 -3.42 7.28
C THR A 10 1.30 -3.38 8.74
N PRO A 11 1.79 -2.44 9.57
CA PRO A 11 1.09 -2.03 10.78
C PRO A 11 -0.21 -1.29 10.41
N GLY A 12 -1.11 -1.10 11.38
CA GLY A 12 -2.34 -0.31 11.17
C GLY A 12 -3.59 -0.81 11.93
N SER A 13 -3.48 -1.84 12.77
CA SER A 13 -4.62 -2.40 13.51
C SER A 13 -5.79 -2.75 12.56
N ASN A 14 -6.99 -2.28 12.82
CA ASN A 14 -8.18 -2.48 12.00
C ASN A 14 -8.07 -1.95 10.57
N ARG A 15 -7.10 -1.08 10.27
CA ARG A 15 -6.87 -0.54 8.91
C ARG A 15 -6.07 -1.49 8.01
N ILE A 16 -5.41 -2.51 8.57
CA ILE A 16 -4.55 -3.45 7.82
C ILE A 16 -5.28 -4.06 6.60
N PRO A 17 -6.52 -4.58 6.72
CA PRO A 17 -7.22 -5.15 5.57
C PRO A 17 -7.46 -4.13 4.46
N SER A 18 -7.85 -2.89 4.79
CA SER A 18 -8.10 -1.85 3.79
C SER A 18 -6.80 -1.42 3.09
N ILE A 19 -5.71 -1.27 3.84
CA ILE A 19 -4.40 -0.92 3.29
C ILE A 19 -3.92 -2.00 2.32
N LEU A 20 -3.91 -3.28 2.77
CA LEU A 20 -3.44 -4.39 1.93
C LEU A 20 -4.34 -4.61 0.72
N SER A 21 -5.65 -4.46 0.85
CA SER A 21 -6.58 -4.57 -0.28
C SER A 21 -6.31 -3.49 -1.34
N GLY A 22 -6.02 -2.26 -0.92
CA GLY A 22 -5.63 -1.18 -1.83
C GLY A 22 -4.35 -1.49 -2.60
N VAL A 23 -3.29 -1.94 -1.90
CA VAL A 23 -2.01 -2.31 -2.53
C VAL A 23 -2.17 -3.50 -3.49
N ILE A 24 -2.92 -4.53 -3.09
CA ILE A 24 -3.19 -5.71 -3.92
C ILE A 24 -3.97 -5.31 -5.17
N SER A 25 -5.01 -4.48 -5.02
CA SER A 25 -5.81 -4.02 -6.17
C SER A 25 -5.00 -3.14 -7.12
N ASN A 26 -4.13 -2.28 -6.59
CA ASN A 26 -3.20 -1.49 -7.40
C ASN A 26 -2.24 -2.37 -8.22
N LEU A 27 -1.69 -3.41 -7.60
CA LEU A 27 -0.75 -4.32 -8.26
C LEU A 27 -1.44 -5.24 -9.27
N VAL A 28 -2.56 -5.85 -8.89
CA VAL A 28 -3.22 -6.92 -9.66
C VAL A 28 -4.24 -6.38 -10.64
N ASP A 29 -5.08 -5.44 -10.21
CA ASP A 29 -6.20 -4.95 -11.04
C ASP A 29 -5.77 -3.75 -11.89
N ARG A 30 -4.95 -2.85 -11.33
CA ARG A 30 -4.48 -1.63 -12.04
C ARG A 30 -3.14 -1.81 -12.73
N GLY A 31 -2.45 -2.94 -12.51
CA GLY A 31 -1.18 -3.26 -13.16
C GLY A 31 -0.03 -2.33 -12.80
N LEU A 32 -0.11 -1.63 -11.66
CA LEU A 32 0.97 -0.78 -11.18
C LEU A 32 2.17 -1.62 -10.74
N SER A 33 3.37 -1.06 -10.78
CA SER A 33 4.54 -1.73 -10.19
C SER A 33 4.38 -1.91 -8.68
N LEU A 34 5.20 -2.77 -8.06
CA LEU A 34 5.15 -2.95 -6.61
C LEU A 34 5.40 -1.64 -5.84
N ARG A 35 6.33 -0.80 -6.33
CA ARG A 35 6.62 0.50 -5.71
C ARG A 35 5.43 1.44 -5.84
N GLU A 36 4.92 1.64 -7.05
CA GLU A 36 3.76 2.50 -7.29
C GLU A 36 2.54 2.05 -6.49
N SER A 37 2.32 0.73 -6.36
CA SER A 37 1.22 0.18 -5.59
C SER A 37 1.30 0.50 -4.10
N VAL A 38 2.50 0.50 -3.53
CA VAL A 38 2.76 0.84 -2.13
C VAL A 38 2.69 2.35 -1.90
N GLU A 39 3.24 3.15 -2.81
CA GLU A 39 3.31 4.60 -2.69
C GLU A 39 2.00 5.30 -3.02
N ALA A 40 1.12 4.66 -3.80
CA ALA A 40 -0.18 5.21 -4.17
C ALA A 40 -0.95 5.77 -2.96
N PRO A 41 -1.62 6.93 -3.11
CA PRO A 41 -2.48 7.50 -2.07
C PRO A 41 -3.55 6.51 -1.63
N ARG A 42 -3.79 6.43 -0.32
CA ARG A 42 -4.71 5.46 0.29
C ARG A 42 -6.04 6.11 0.64
N VAL A 43 -7.11 5.35 0.39
CA VAL A 43 -8.45 5.60 0.95
C VAL A 43 -8.79 4.36 1.78
N LEU A 44 -8.97 4.56 3.08
CA LEU A 44 -9.15 3.50 4.06
C LEU A 44 -10.60 3.47 4.51
N TRP A 45 -11.24 2.30 4.38
CA TRP A 45 -12.59 2.07 4.87
C TRP A 45 -12.54 1.38 6.22
N GLY A 46 -13.30 1.88 7.19
CA GLY A 46 -13.46 1.26 8.51
C GLY A 46 -12.53 1.77 9.62
N GLY A 47 -11.60 2.68 9.30
CA GLY A 47 -10.77 3.49 10.22
C GLY A 47 -10.32 2.86 11.55
N GLU A 48 -10.10 3.70 12.57
CA GLU A 48 -9.93 3.24 13.97
C GLU A 48 -11.25 2.74 14.58
N THR A 49 -12.34 3.46 14.31
CA THR A 49 -13.72 3.07 14.63
C THR A 49 -14.44 2.60 13.37
N SER A 50 -15.22 1.52 13.51
CA SER A 50 -16.07 1.00 12.42
C SER A 50 -16.92 2.12 11.82
N GLY A 51 -16.72 2.38 10.52
CA GLY A 51 -17.49 3.37 9.78
C GLY A 51 -16.80 4.73 9.54
N ASN A 52 -15.48 4.87 9.66
CA ASN A 52 -14.80 6.09 9.17
C ASN A 52 -14.18 5.85 7.78
N ILE A 53 -14.04 6.92 7.00
CA ILE A 53 -13.16 6.94 5.82
C ILE A 53 -11.99 7.87 6.10
N GLU A 54 -10.77 7.36 5.92
CA GLU A 54 -9.53 8.12 6.04
C GLU A 54 -8.86 8.18 4.68
N ALA A 55 -8.48 9.37 4.19
CA ALA A 55 -7.95 9.54 2.84
C ALA A 55 -6.68 10.40 2.79
N GLU A 56 -5.70 9.93 2.03
CA GLU A 56 -4.57 10.71 1.56
C GLU A 56 -4.96 11.51 0.32
N ILE A 57 -4.99 12.82 0.44
CA ILE A 57 -5.31 13.71 -0.69
C ILE A 57 -4.02 14.02 -1.43
N ALA A 58 -3.75 13.22 -2.46
CA ALA A 58 -2.61 13.36 -3.35
C ALA A 58 -2.90 12.69 -4.71
N GLY A 59 -2.34 13.23 -5.78
CA GLY A 59 -2.41 12.63 -7.11
C GLY A 59 -3.84 12.30 -7.56
N ALA A 60 -4.14 11.00 -7.68
CA ALA A 60 -5.44 10.49 -8.13
C ALA A 60 -6.56 10.58 -7.07
N VAL A 61 -6.23 10.88 -5.82
CA VAL A 61 -7.21 11.10 -4.74
C VAL A 61 -7.27 12.59 -4.44
N THR A 62 -8.43 13.21 -4.66
CA THR A 62 -8.63 14.65 -4.56
C THR A 62 -9.76 14.95 -3.58
N ASP A 63 -9.84 16.20 -3.11
CA ASP A 63 -11.00 16.64 -2.31
C ASP A 63 -12.32 16.47 -3.06
N THR A 64 -12.35 16.69 -4.38
CA THR A 64 -13.55 16.46 -5.19
C THR A 64 -14.02 15.02 -5.13
N HIS A 65 -13.10 14.04 -5.13
CA HIS A 65 -13.46 12.64 -4.95
C HIS A 65 -14.05 12.38 -3.56
N MET A 66 -13.48 12.98 -2.52
CA MET A 66 -13.96 12.83 -1.15
C MET A 66 -15.29 13.53 -0.89
N ASP A 67 -15.53 14.69 -1.52
CA ASP A 67 -16.80 15.40 -1.47
C ASP A 67 -17.90 14.60 -2.17
N ALA A 68 -17.57 14.01 -3.33
CA ALA A 68 -18.48 13.10 -4.03
C ALA A 68 -18.84 11.88 -3.16
N LEU A 69 -17.85 11.26 -2.50
CA LEU A 69 -18.11 10.18 -1.53
C LEU A 69 -18.99 10.64 -0.36
N ASN A 70 -18.72 11.81 0.21
CA ASN A 70 -19.55 12.37 1.29
C ASN A 70 -21.01 12.58 0.87
N SER A 71 -21.22 12.97 -0.40
CA SER A 71 -22.56 13.22 -0.95
C SER A 71 -23.38 11.95 -1.20
N MET A 72 -22.76 10.76 -1.17
CA MET A 72 -23.43 9.46 -1.33
C MET A 72 -24.13 8.97 -0.05
N ASP A 73 -24.31 9.86 0.93
CA ASP A 73 -25.03 9.61 2.19
C ASP A 73 -24.44 8.48 3.03
N TYR A 74 -23.11 8.33 2.96
CA TYR A 74 -22.42 7.30 3.71
C TYR A 74 -22.46 7.54 5.25
N GLU A 75 -22.87 8.72 5.73
CA GLU A 75 -22.86 9.13 7.16
C GLU A 75 -21.57 8.75 7.92
N LEU A 76 -20.45 8.61 7.21
CA LEU A 76 -19.17 8.19 7.78
C LEU A 76 -18.34 9.43 8.12
N PRO A 77 -17.78 9.53 9.34
CA PRO A 77 -16.77 10.54 9.63
C PRO A 77 -15.62 10.46 8.61
N LEU A 78 -15.36 11.58 7.94
CA LEU A 78 -14.31 11.72 6.93
C LEU A 78 -13.08 12.39 7.54
N PHE A 79 -11.96 11.67 7.55
CA PHE A 79 -10.66 12.24 7.87
C PHE A 79 -9.83 12.36 6.59
N ARG A 80 -9.27 13.54 6.35
CA ARG A 80 -8.44 13.84 5.17
C ARG A 80 -7.08 14.30 5.65
N ILE A 81 -6.03 13.76 5.03
CA ILE A 81 -4.67 14.31 5.20
C ILE A 81 -4.19 14.91 3.89
N HIS A 82 -3.55 16.07 4.00
CA HIS A 82 -2.90 16.77 2.89
C HIS A 82 -1.39 16.78 3.11
N PHE A 83 -0.62 16.85 2.04
CA PHE A 83 0.84 16.87 2.11
C PHE A 83 1.40 18.30 2.05
N PRO A 84 2.46 18.61 2.81
CA PRO A 84 3.15 17.74 3.76
C PRO A 84 2.29 17.46 5.01
N ALA A 85 2.23 16.20 5.42
CA ALA A 85 1.43 15.75 6.55
C ALA A 85 2.31 15.52 7.80
N ASP A 86 1.71 15.66 8.99
CA ASP A 86 2.37 15.27 10.24
C ASP A 86 2.68 13.75 10.21
N PRO A 87 3.92 13.32 10.50
CA PRO A 87 4.27 11.91 10.62
C PRO A 87 3.35 11.11 11.55
N ALA A 88 2.78 11.75 12.58
CA ALA A 88 1.82 11.12 13.48
C ALA A 88 0.56 10.65 12.74
N TYR A 89 0.00 11.48 11.84
CA TYR A 89 -1.16 11.12 11.04
C TYR A 89 -0.81 10.18 9.88
N LEU A 90 0.38 10.31 9.30
CA LEU A 90 0.86 9.37 8.26
C LEU A 90 0.98 7.94 8.80
N ALA A 91 1.25 7.78 10.11
CA ALA A 91 1.35 6.48 10.73
C ALA A 91 0.02 5.69 10.69
N ASP A 92 -1.14 6.37 10.63
CA ASP A 92 -2.44 5.71 10.53
C ASP A 92 -2.67 5.04 9.18
N PHE A 93 -2.01 5.55 8.14
CA PHE A 93 -2.07 4.98 6.80
C PHE A 93 -1.19 3.74 6.62
N GLY A 94 -0.49 3.30 7.67
CA GLY A 94 0.34 2.11 7.67
C GLY A 94 1.77 2.34 7.18
N ALA A 95 2.47 1.24 6.93
CA ALA A 95 3.84 1.21 6.45
C ALA A 95 4.14 -0.15 5.80
N VAL A 96 3.73 -0.28 4.54
CA VAL A 96 3.82 -1.56 3.83
C VAL A 96 5.28 -1.92 3.56
N ASN A 97 5.68 -3.10 4.00
CA ASN A 97 6.90 -3.75 3.52
C ASN A 97 6.49 -4.91 2.63
N ALA A 98 7.12 -5.01 1.46
CA ALA A 98 6.79 -6.04 0.49
C ALA A 98 8.04 -6.58 -0.22
N ALA A 99 7.97 -7.86 -0.57
CA ALA A 99 8.92 -8.55 -1.44
C ALA A 99 8.16 -9.35 -2.49
N LEU A 100 8.47 -9.12 -3.76
CA LEU A 100 7.89 -9.82 -4.90
C LEU A 100 8.98 -10.62 -5.62
N TYR A 101 8.69 -11.88 -5.90
CA TYR A 101 9.50 -12.73 -6.78
C TYR A 101 8.80 -12.87 -8.13
N ASN A 102 9.50 -12.52 -9.21
CA ASN A 102 9.05 -12.74 -10.57
C ASN A 102 9.82 -13.94 -11.18
N PRO A 103 9.16 -15.09 -11.43
CA PRO A 103 9.84 -16.28 -11.92
C PRO A 103 10.31 -16.16 -13.37
N THR A 104 9.64 -15.36 -14.20
CA THR A 104 10.04 -15.14 -15.60
C THR A 104 11.35 -14.37 -15.70
N LYS A 105 11.60 -13.44 -14.78
CA LYS A 105 12.83 -12.65 -14.71
C LYS A 105 13.88 -13.24 -13.75
N GLY A 106 13.50 -14.23 -12.93
CA GLY A 106 14.34 -14.75 -11.85
C GLY A 106 14.76 -13.69 -10.84
N ALA A 107 13.92 -12.67 -10.60
CA ALA A 107 14.29 -11.46 -9.86
C ALA A 107 13.38 -11.17 -8.68
N TYR A 108 13.96 -10.60 -7.62
CA TYR A 108 13.24 -10.10 -6.45
C TYR A 108 13.13 -8.58 -6.49
N THR A 109 11.97 -8.04 -6.15
CA THR A 109 11.74 -6.60 -5.93
C THR A 109 11.31 -6.40 -4.49
N GLY A 110 12.08 -5.62 -3.72
CA GLY A 110 11.73 -5.22 -2.35
C GLY A 110 11.30 -3.76 -2.29
N VAL A 111 10.25 -3.47 -1.53
CA VAL A 111 9.74 -2.11 -1.31
C VAL A 111 9.48 -1.92 0.18
N ALA A 112 9.96 -0.80 0.71
CA ALA A 112 9.57 -0.26 2.01
C ALA A 112 8.82 1.05 1.78
N ASP A 113 7.66 1.17 2.41
CA ASP A 113 6.79 2.33 2.32
C ASP A 113 7.43 3.57 2.95
N GLY A 114 7.57 4.64 2.16
CA GLY A 114 8.20 5.90 2.58
C GLY A 114 7.44 6.68 3.64
N ARG A 115 6.19 6.32 3.94
CA ARG A 115 5.41 6.91 5.06
C ARG A 115 6.06 6.65 6.42
N ARG A 116 6.93 5.64 6.51
CA ARG A 116 7.83 5.42 7.64
C ARG A 116 9.26 5.24 7.13
N GLY A 117 10.27 5.52 7.95
CA GLY A 117 11.68 5.52 7.55
C GLY A 117 12.31 4.13 7.28
N GLY A 118 11.58 3.19 6.69
CA GLY A 118 12.05 1.85 6.35
C GLY A 118 12.90 1.82 5.07
N PHE A 119 13.57 0.69 4.82
CA PHE A 119 14.32 0.45 3.59
C PHE A 119 14.22 -1.02 3.16
N ALA A 120 14.40 -1.27 1.85
CA ALA A 120 14.54 -2.61 1.29
C ALA A 120 15.98 -2.81 0.80
N LYS A 121 16.57 -3.99 1.06
CA LYS A 121 17.94 -4.30 0.65
C LYS A 121 18.04 -5.75 0.15
N GLY A 122 18.58 -5.91 -1.06
CA GLY A 122 18.88 -7.22 -1.62
C GLY A 122 20.15 -7.84 -1.04
N PRO A 123 20.33 -9.17 -1.21
CA PRO A 123 21.58 -9.84 -0.85
C PRO A 123 22.73 -9.34 -1.73
N ARG A 124 23.95 -9.29 -1.18
CA ARG A 124 25.17 -8.91 -1.93
C ARG A 124 25.66 -10.01 -2.89
N VAL A 125 25.33 -11.25 -2.60
CA VAL A 125 25.71 -12.44 -3.39
C VAL A 125 24.48 -13.33 -3.47
N LEU A 126 24.11 -13.75 -4.67
CA LEU A 126 23.12 -14.80 -4.88
C LEU A 126 23.87 -16.13 -4.83
N ALA A 127 23.50 -17.02 -3.89
CA ALA A 127 24.01 -18.39 -3.94
C ALA A 127 23.56 -19.01 -5.27
N THR A 128 24.50 -19.54 -6.04
CA THR A 128 24.18 -20.34 -7.22
C THR A 128 23.40 -21.56 -6.74
N SER A 129 22.10 -21.63 -7.07
CA SER A 129 21.33 -22.81 -6.69
C SER A 129 21.86 -23.99 -7.49
N ASN A 130 22.46 -24.98 -6.82
CA ASN A 130 22.61 -26.32 -7.36
C ASN A 130 21.20 -26.88 -7.55
N ARG A 131 20.60 -26.66 -8.72
CA ARG A 131 19.40 -27.37 -9.16
C ARG A 131 19.81 -28.29 -10.31
N ASP A 132 20.70 -29.22 -9.97
CA ASP A 132 21.00 -30.41 -10.76
C ASP A 132 20.87 -31.59 -9.79
N GLU A 133 19.64 -31.99 -9.46
CA GLU A 133 19.25 -33.30 -8.91
C GLU A 133 17.76 -33.56 -9.20
#